data_AF-A0A1M7R4A0-F1
#
_entry.id   AF-A0A1M7R4A0-F1
#
_cell.length_a   1.000
_cell.length_b   1.000
_cell.length_c   1.000
_cell.angle_alpha   90.00
_cell.angle_beta   90.00
_cell.angle_gamma   90.00
#
_symmetry.space_group_name_H-M   'P 1'
#
loop_
_entity.id
_entity.type
_entity.pdbx_description
1 polymer ?
#
loop_
_entity_poly.entity_id
_entity_poly.type
_entity_poly.pdbx_seq_one_letter_code
_entity_poly.pdbx_strand_id
1 'polypeptide(L)'
;MRGIEDTTKSLDSNVSLKNKEAAAAEAQQLVDWFAQVQGYYEAKGDAADAVGFSRKTHALASELRRALASEDYDAASDTLGLLVRSCKTCHEVYKNK
;
A
#
# COMPACT_ATOMS: atom_id res chain seq x y z
N MET A 1 -12.10 4.99 2.15
CA MET A 1 -11.09 4.06 1.57
C MET A 1 -11.68 2.68 1.24
N ARG A 2 -12.90 2.58 0.66
CA ARG A 2 -13.50 1.25 0.37
C ARG A 2 -12.72 0.44 -0.67
N GLY A 3 -12.13 1.11 -1.66
CA GLY A 3 -11.37 0.41 -2.71
C GLY A 3 -10.01 -0.15 -2.28
N ILE A 4 -9.35 0.42 -1.26
CA ILE A 4 -7.99 -0.01 -0.87
C ILE A 4 -7.98 -1.47 -0.41
N GLU A 5 -8.94 -1.88 0.42
CA GLU A 5 -9.00 -3.25 0.93
C GLU A 5 -9.23 -4.27 -0.18
N ASP A 6 -10.20 -4.01 -1.06
CA ASP A 6 -10.55 -4.90 -2.17
C ASP A 6 -9.41 -4.98 -3.20
N THR A 7 -8.80 -3.85 -3.56
CA THR A 7 -7.62 -3.81 -4.43
C THR A 7 -6.45 -4.56 -3.80
N THR A 8 -6.23 -4.45 -2.49
CA THR A 8 -5.14 -5.18 -1.81
C THR A 8 -5.36 -6.70 -1.85
N LYS A 9 -6.60 -7.16 -1.64
CA LYS A 9 -6.95 -8.59 -1.74
C LYS A 9 -6.82 -9.11 -3.18
N SER A 10 -7.29 -8.34 -4.15
CA SER A 10 -7.16 -8.68 -5.57
C SER A 10 -5.69 -8.75 -6.00
N LEU A 11 -4.88 -7.80 -5.53
CA LEU A 11 -3.44 -7.76 -5.78
C LEU A 11 -2.72 -8.98 -5.22
N ASP A 12 -3.07 -9.44 -4.01
CA ASP A 12 -2.51 -10.67 -3.42
C ASP A 12 -2.76 -11.90 -4.30
N SER A 13 -3.98 -12.02 -4.82
CA SER A 13 -4.35 -13.07 -5.78
C SER A 13 -3.55 -12.93 -7.08
N ASN A 14 -3.46 -11.73 -7.64
CA ASN A 14 -2.75 -11.48 -8.90
C ASN A 14 -1.23 -11.69 -8.77
N VAL A 15 -0.62 -11.37 -7.63
CA VAL A 15 0.79 -11.70 -7.31
C VAL A 15 0.96 -13.21 -7.29
N SER A 16 0.08 -13.94 -6.58
CA SER A 16 0.13 -15.39 -6.46
C SER A 16 -0.06 -16.11 -7.80
N LEU A 17 -0.94 -15.59 -8.65
CA LEU A 17 -1.20 -16.08 -10.00
C LEU A 17 -0.16 -15.59 -11.03
N LYS A 18 0.80 -14.76 -10.61
CA LYS A 18 1.79 -14.10 -11.48
C LYS A 18 1.16 -13.30 -12.63
N ASN A 19 -0.03 -12.76 -12.41
CA ASN A 19 -0.73 -11.90 -13.35
C ASN A 19 -0.10 -10.49 -13.35
N LYS A 20 1.01 -10.34 -14.10
CA LYS A 20 1.84 -9.13 -14.11
C LYS A 20 1.04 -7.85 -14.41
N GLU A 21 0.18 -7.89 -15.42
CA GLU A 21 -0.55 -6.72 -15.88
C GLU A 21 -1.55 -6.23 -14.83
N ALA A 22 -2.39 -7.12 -14.31
CA ALA A 22 -3.35 -6.77 -13.27
C ALA A 22 -2.66 -6.35 -11.97
N ALA A 23 -1.63 -7.10 -11.54
CA ALA A 23 -0.88 -6.77 -10.33
C ALA A 23 -0.19 -5.40 -10.44
N ALA A 24 0.40 -5.07 -11.60
CA ALA A 24 1.05 -3.78 -11.80
C ALA A 24 0.06 -2.61 -11.79
N ALA A 25 -1.11 -2.78 -12.41
CA ALA A 25 -2.16 -1.77 -12.42
C ALA A 25 -2.70 -1.50 -11.00
N GLU A 26 -2.98 -2.56 -10.24
CA GLU A 26 -3.46 -2.46 -8.87
C GLU A 26 -2.39 -1.89 -7.92
N ALA A 27 -1.12 -2.28 -8.08
CA ALA A 27 -0.03 -1.72 -7.30
C ALA A 27 0.16 -0.21 -7.58
N GLN A 28 0.01 0.23 -8.84
CA GLN A 28 0.03 1.66 -9.17
C GLN A 28 -1.15 2.40 -8.53
N GLN A 29 -2.34 1.82 -8.56
CA GLN A 29 -3.52 2.41 -7.92
C GLN A 29 -3.34 2.56 -6.40
N LEU A 30 -2.70 1.59 -5.74
CA LEU A 30 -2.33 1.70 -4.33
C LEU A 30 -1.32 2.84 -4.09
N VAL A 31 -0.30 2.99 -4.95
CA VAL A 31 0.66 4.10 -4.86
C VAL A 31 -0.07 5.45 -4.89
N ASP A 32 -0.97 5.64 -5.86
CA ASP A 32 -1.69 6.91 -6.04
C ASP A 32 -2.60 7.24 -4.85
N TRP A 33 -3.26 6.23 -4.29
CA TRP A 33 -4.08 6.42 -3.09
C TRP A 33 -3.26 6.71 -1.84
N PHE A 34 -2.14 6.00 -1.63
CA PHE A 34 -1.30 6.27 -0.46
C PHE A 34 -0.57 7.61 -0.56
N ALA A 35 -0.27 8.10 -1.76
CA ALA A 35 0.19 9.47 -1.96
C ALA A 35 -0.85 10.51 -1.52
N GLN A 36 -2.14 10.30 -1.81
CA GLN A 36 -3.22 11.17 -1.34
C GLN A 36 -3.36 11.13 0.20
N VAL A 37 -3.26 9.94 0.80
CA VAL A 37 -3.30 9.79 2.26
C VAL A 37 -2.11 10.51 2.92
N GLN A 38 -0.91 10.37 2.35
CA GLN A 38 0.27 11.09 2.82
C GLN A 38 0.07 12.61 2.74
N GLY A 39 -0.35 13.12 1.58
CA GLY A 39 -0.58 14.55 1.38
C GLY A 39 -1.64 15.12 2.34
N TYR A 40 -2.69 14.35 2.65
CA TYR A 40 -3.69 14.74 3.64
C TYR A 40 -3.08 14.97 5.03
N TYR A 41 -2.29 14.01 5.53
CA TYR A 41 -1.70 14.14 6.86
C TYR A 41 -0.58 15.19 6.92
N GLU A 42 0.18 15.36 5.83
CA GLU A 42 1.16 16.44 5.71
C GLU A 42 0.49 17.82 5.77
N ALA A 43 -0.65 18.00 5.09
CA ALA A 43 -1.41 19.24 5.11
C ALA A 43 -2.11 19.50 6.45
N LYS A 44 -2.45 18.46 7.22
CA LYS A 44 -3.10 18.59 8.53
C LYS A 44 -2.20 19.27 9.57
N GLY A 45 -0.88 19.09 9.47
CA GLY A 45 0.12 19.82 10.26
C GLY A 45 0.28 19.42 11.74
N ASP A 46 -0.65 18.63 12.31
CA ASP A 46 -0.68 18.25 13.73
C ASP A 46 -0.60 16.73 13.98
N ALA A 47 -0.22 15.94 12.96
CA ALA A 47 -0.24 14.47 13.00
C ALA A 47 1.08 13.86 12.49
N ALA A 48 2.20 14.18 13.15
CA ALA A 48 3.54 13.72 12.76
C ALA A 48 3.64 12.18 12.62
N ASP A 49 3.02 11.43 13.54
CA ASP A 49 2.99 9.97 13.46
C ASP A 49 2.20 9.47 12.24
N ALA A 50 1.07 10.11 11.92
CA ALA A 50 0.30 9.78 10.72
C ALA A 50 1.07 10.08 9.42
N VAL A 51 1.87 11.16 9.39
CA VAL A 51 2.80 11.45 8.28
C VAL A 51 3.83 10.32 8.16
N GLY A 52 4.40 9.86 9.28
CA GLY A 52 5.31 8.72 9.30
C GLY A 52 4.67 7.42 8.77
N PHE A 53 3.47 7.08 9.24
CA PHE A 53 2.76 5.87 8.81
C PHE A 53 2.34 5.91 7.34
N SER A 54 1.84 7.06 6.89
CA SER A 54 1.43 7.25 5.49
C SER A 54 2.62 7.20 4.54
N ARG A 55 3.74 7.86 4.86
CA ARG A 55 4.99 7.75 4.10
C ARG A 55 5.49 6.31 4.00
N LYS A 56 5.51 5.58 5.11
CA LYS A 56 5.92 4.17 5.13
C LYS A 56 5.03 3.31 4.23
N THR A 57 3.72 3.49 4.31
CA THR A 57 2.76 2.70 3.52
C THR A 57 2.87 3.04 2.02
N HIS A 58 3.04 4.31 1.68
CA HIS A 58 3.27 4.75 0.31
C HIS A 58 4.60 4.20 -0.26
N ALA A 59 5.66 4.17 0.55
CA ALA A 59 6.94 3.58 0.16
C ALA A 59 6.83 2.08 -0.13
N LEU A 60 6.11 1.33 0.70
CA LEU A 60 5.85 -0.10 0.48
C LEU A 60 5.05 -0.36 -0.79
N ALA A 61 4.03 0.45 -1.10
CA ALA A 61 3.29 0.33 -2.36
C ALA A 61 4.20 0.60 -3.58
N SER A 62 5.10 1.57 -3.47
CA SER A 62 6.08 1.86 -4.52
C SER A 62 7.10 0.74 -4.69
N GLU A 63 7.53 0.10 -3.60
CA GLU A 63 8.42 -1.06 -3.61
C GLU A 63 7.76 -2.28 -4.23
N LEU A 64 6.50 -2.56 -3.88
CA LEU A 64 5.70 -3.61 -4.47
C LEU A 64 5.62 -3.47 -5.99
N ARG A 65 5.36 -2.25 -6.48
CA ARG A 65 5.34 -1.96 -7.91
C ARG A 65 6.71 -2.20 -8.58
N ARG A 66 7.82 -1.90 -7.90
CA ARG A 66 9.18 -2.18 -8.41
C ARG A 66 9.49 -3.68 -8.47
N ALA A 67 9.08 -4.44 -7.44
CA ALA A 67 9.22 -5.89 -7.42
C ALA A 67 8.45 -6.54 -8.58
N LEU A 68 7.20 -6.14 -8.79
CA LEU A 68 6.37 -6.59 -9.92
C LEU A 68 6.96 -6.22 -11.29
N ALA A 69 7.53 -5.02 -11.43
CA ALA A 69 8.18 -4.61 -12.67
C ALA A 69 9.42 -5.48 -13.00
N SER A 70 10.08 -5.99 -11.96
CA SER A 70 11.24 -6.88 -12.06
C SER A 70 10.85 -8.36 -12.09
N GLU A 71 9.55 -8.67 -12.08
CA GLU A 71 9.00 -10.04 -12.01
C GLU A 71 9.48 -10.83 -10.78
N ASP A 72 9.85 -10.11 -9.72
CA ASP A 72 10.21 -10.67 -8.42
C ASP A 72 8.95 -10.83 -7.57
N TYR A 73 8.22 -11.91 -7.84
CA TYR A 73 6.94 -12.20 -7.18
C TYR A 73 7.09 -12.58 -5.71
N ASP A 74 8.24 -13.13 -5.32
CA ASP A 74 8.53 -13.46 -3.92
C ASP A 74 8.72 -12.16 -3.12
N ALA A 75 9.55 -11.24 -3.62
CA ALA A 75 9.71 -9.92 -3.01
C ALA A 75 8.40 -9.12 -3.04
N ALA A 76 7.58 -9.26 -4.10
CA ALA A 76 6.27 -8.65 -4.17
C ALA A 76 5.34 -9.18 -3.06
N SER A 77 5.29 -10.49 -2.85
CA SER A 77 4.48 -11.12 -1.79
C SER A 77 4.93 -10.66 -0.39
N ASP A 78 6.24 -10.65 -0.13
CA ASP A 78 6.80 -10.17 1.14
C ASP A 78 6.46 -8.70 1.41
N THR A 79 6.63 -7.86 0.38
CA THR A 79 6.33 -6.42 0.47
C THR A 79 4.84 -6.17 0.67
N LEU A 80 3.97 -6.93 0.00
CA LEU A 80 2.53 -6.86 0.17
C LEU A 80 2.13 -7.24 1.61
N GLY A 81 2.74 -8.28 2.18
CA GLY A 81 2.55 -8.63 3.58
C GLY A 81 2.94 -7.51 4.54
N LEU A 82 4.03 -6.79 4.26
CA LEU A 82 4.44 -5.61 5.04
C LEU A 82 3.46 -4.45 4.91
N LEU A 83 2.94 -4.21 3.70
CA LEU A 83 1.93 -3.18 3.43
C LEU A 83 0.62 -3.46 4.20
N VAL A 84 0.12 -4.69 4.18
CA VAL A 84 -1.07 -5.07 4.95
C VAL A 84 -0.87 -4.83 6.45
N ARG A 85 0.32 -5.14 6.98
CA ARG A 85 0.65 -4.88 8.38
C ARG A 85 0.69 -3.37 8.71
N SER A 86 1.17 -2.53 7.78
CA SER A 86 1.22 -1.08 8.02
C SER A 86 -0.18 -0.44 8.08
N CYS A 87 -1.16 -1.00 7.37
CA CYS A 87 -2.56 -0.59 7.48
C CYS A 87 -3.07 -0.72 8.92
N LYS A 88 -2.75 -1.83 9.61
CA LYS A 88 -3.14 -2.05 11.01
C LYS A 88 -2.49 -1.03 11.94
N THR A 89 -1.18 -0.79 11.80
CA THR A 89 -0.44 0.18 12.63
C THR A 89 -1.06 1.58 12.55
N CYS A 90 -1.41 2.05 11.35
CA CYS A 90 -2.04 3.36 11.21
C CYS A 90 -3.48 3.37 11.76
N HIS A 91 -4.26 2.32 11.49
CA HIS A 91 -5.67 2.26 11.90
C HIS A 91 -5.85 2.12 13.41
N GLU A 92 -4.96 1.43 14.13
CA GLU A 92 -5.04 1.33 15.60
C GLU A 92 -4.95 2.69 16.30
N VAL A 93 -4.28 3.67 15.68
CA VAL A 93 -4.10 5.01 16.24
C VAL A 93 -5.14 6.00 15.70
N TYR A 94 -5.44 5.95 14.40
CA TYR A 94 -6.21 7.00 13.71
C TYR A 94 -7.58 6.56 13.19
N LYS A 95 -7.93 5.28 13.29
CA LYS A 95 -9.25 4.77 12.93
C LYS A 95 -9.95 4.33 14.22
N ASN A 96 -10.79 5.20 14.77
CA ASN A 96 -11.68 4.83 15.88
C ASN A 96 -12.54 3.61 15.49
N LYS A 97 -12.80 2.73 16.46
CA LYS A 97 -13.71 1.58 16.33
C LYS A 97 -15.12 2.01 15.93
#